data_AF-A0AAD7MY25-F1
#
_entry.id   AF-A0AAD7MY25-F1
#
_cell.length_a   1.000
_cell.length_b   1.000
_cell.length_c   1.000
_cell.angle_alpha   90.00
_cell.angle_beta   90.00
_cell.angle_gamma   90.00
#
_symmetry.space_group_name_H-M   'P 1'
#
loop_
_entity.id
_entity.type
_entity.pdbx_description
1 polymer ?
#
loop_
_entity_poly.entity_id
_entity_poly.type
_entity_poly.pdbx_seq_one_letter_code
_entity_poly.pdbx_strand_id
1 'polypeptide(L)'
;MPSLFKLLGFTLFSTLLAHAVPATPKFPEVIPGAGLPSLESLGLTSAELYMRVPTPLQIKTLEARFNILCGEVPPACSVADAVACSNFLAALGTTACTVNGENVMFCTAGPCNWFGSNISGGPSASSFCSDVATGGNVVINTCQGNGFVDGANAANGNGNLIVTISGES
;
A
#
# COMPACT_ATOMS: atom_id res chain seq x y z
N MET A 1 57.41 59.97 -24.87
CA MET A 1 56.90 58.78 -25.59
C MET A 1 56.45 57.76 -24.54
N PRO A 2 55.26 57.18 -24.67
CA PRO A 2 54.50 56.56 -23.57
C PRO A 2 54.82 55.06 -23.42
N SER A 3 54.57 54.47 -22.24
CA SER A 3 53.89 53.15 -22.12
C SER A 3 53.73 52.79 -20.63
N LEU A 4 52.52 52.91 -20.05
CA LEU A 4 51.42 51.93 -20.07
C LEU A 4 51.52 50.93 -18.90
N PHE A 5 50.91 51.32 -17.78
CA PHE A 5 50.50 50.43 -16.69
C PHE A 5 49.61 49.31 -17.24
N LYS A 6 49.96 48.05 -16.99
CA LYS A 6 49.03 46.91 -17.16
C LYS A 6 48.75 46.29 -15.80
N LEU A 7 47.59 46.64 -15.23
CA LEU A 7 46.97 45.88 -14.14
C LEU A 7 46.51 44.53 -14.71
N LEU A 8 46.99 43.43 -14.12
CA LEU A 8 46.42 42.09 -14.31
C LEU A 8 45.34 41.87 -13.24
N GLY A 9 44.08 41.94 -13.66
CA GLY A 9 42.93 41.59 -12.83
C GLY A 9 42.76 40.07 -12.77
N PHE A 10 42.83 39.49 -11.56
CA PHE A 10 42.46 38.10 -11.31
C PHE A 10 40.93 38.01 -11.20
N THR A 11 40.29 37.42 -12.21
CA THR A 11 38.86 37.09 -12.19
C THR A 11 38.63 35.79 -11.41
N LEU A 12 37.91 35.86 -10.28
CA LEU A 12 37.38 34.69 -9.58
C LEU A 12 36.24 34.08 -10.40
N PHE A 13 36.42 32.85 -10.87
CA PHE A 13 35.35 32.02 -11.41
C PHE A 13 34.68 31.27 -10.24
N SER A 14 33.48 31.71 -9.83
CA SER A 14 32.61 30.92 -8.96
C SER A 14 31.93 29.83 -9.78
N THR A 15 32.35 28.58 -9.61
CA THR A 15 31.68 27.41 -10.18
C THR A 15 30.44 27.07 -9.34
N LEU A 16 29.25 27.37 -9.85
CA LEU A 16 28.01 26.80 -9.31
C LEU A 16 27.95 25.31 -9.68
N LEU A 17 28.11 24.44 -8.67
CA LEU A 17 27.80 23.02 -8.78
C LEU A 17 26.27 22.87 -8.84
N ALA A 18 25.74 22.65 -10.06
CA ALA A 18 24.37 22.20 -10.24
C ALA A 18 24.25 20.77 -9.67
N HIS A 19 23.61 20.63 -8.51
CA HIS A 19 23.26 19.33 -7.97
C HIS A 19 22.05 18.81 -8.74
N ALA A 20 22.22 17.70 -9.46
CA ALA A 20 21.10 17.00 -10.08
C ALA A 20 20.17 16.50 -8.96
N VAL A 21 18.94 17.03 -8.91
CA VAL A 21 17.91 16.50 -8.01
C VAL A 21 17.52 15.12 -8.53
N PRO A 22 17.70 14.04 -7.76
CA PRO A 22 17.27 12.71 -8.20
C PRO A 22 15.76 12.73 -8.45
N ALA A 23 15.34 12.19 -9.59
CA ALA A 23 13.92 12.04 -9.90
C ALA A 23 13.28 11.15 -8.83
N THR A 24 12.25 11.65 -8.15
CA THR A 24 11.47 10.85 -7.22
C THR A 24 10.77 9.72 -7.98
N PRO A 25 10.91 8.45 -7.54
CA PRO A 25 10.18 7.36 -8.16
C PRO A 25 8.68 7.64 -8.11
N LYS A 26 8.01 7.53 -9.26
CA LYS A 26 6.57 7.78 -9.38
C LYS A 26 5.82 6.49 -9.02
N PHE A 27 5.38 6.41 -7.77
CA PHE A 27 4.50 5.32 -7.32
C PHE A 27 3.05 5.60 -7.70
N PRO A 28 2.23 4.58 -8.00
CA PRO A 28 0.79 4.73 -8.08
C PRO A 28 0.23 5.32 -6.79
N GLU A 29 -0.85 6.09 -6.90
CA GLU A 29 -1.55 6.58 -5.71
C GLU A 29 -2.24 5.41 -4.99
N VAL A 30 -2.10 5.34 -3.66
CA VAL A 30 -2.94 4.46 -2.85
C VAL A 30 -4.22 5.23 -2.54
N ILE A 31 -5.35 4.73 -3.05
CA ILE A 31 -6.66 5.36 -2.92
C ILE A 31 -7.45 4.62 -1.84
N PRO A 32 -7.75 5.27 -0.69
CA PRO A 32 -8.59 4.68 0.32
C PRO A 32 -10.01 4.40 -0.18
N GLY A 33 -10.58 3.28 0.28
CA GLY A 33 -11.97 2.92 0.05
C GLY A 33 -12.94 3.89 0.73
N ALA A 34 -14.20 3.86 0.28
CA ALA A 34 -15.23 4.76 0.79
C ALA A 34 -15.39 4.63 2.31
N GLY A 35 -15.35 5.78 3.01
CA GLY A 35 -15.51 5.86 4.47
C GLY A 35 -14.22 5.67 5.27
N LEU A 36 -13.10 5.31 4.64
CA LEU A 36 -11.79 5.33 5.29
C LEU A 36 -11.11 6.71 5.17
N PRO A 37 -10.23 7.08 6.12
CA PRO A 37 -9.49 8.34 6.06
C PRO A 37 -8.61 8.45 4.82
N SER A 38 -8.44 9.67 4.29
CA SER A 38 -7.52 9.94 3.19
C SER A 38 -6.06 9.85 3.66
N LEU A 39 -5.11 9.61 2.75
CA LEU A 39 -3.68 9.66 3.08
C LEU A 39 -3.27 11.01 3.67
N GLU A 40 -3.76 12.11 3.09
CA GLU A 40 -3.49 13.47 3.56
C GLU A 40 -3.95 13.67 5.01
N SER A 41 -5.13 13.15 5.38
CA SER A 41 -5.66 13.27 6.74
C SER A 41 -4.83 12.53 7.79
N LEU A 42 -4.05 11.54 7.34
CA LEU A 42 -3.15 10.73 8.16
C LEU A 42 -1.70 11.24 8.12
N GLY A 43 -1.41 12.27 7.32
CA GLY A 43 -0.03 12.72 7.08
C GLY A 43 0.83 11.67 6.39
N LEU A 44 0.23 10.84 5.53
CA LEU A 44 0.90 9.78 4.77
C LEU A 44 1.00 10.15 3.29
N THR A 45 2.00 9.58 2.63
CA THR A 45 2.15 9.63 1.17
C THR A 45 2.20 8.23 0.58
N SER A 46 1.78 8.08 -0.68
CA SER A 46 1.91 6.81 -1.41
C SER A 46 3.37 6.34 -1.41
N ALA A 47 4.33 7.23 -1.67
CA ALA A 47 5.75 6.86 -1.69
C ALA A 47 6.21 6.20 -0.38
N GLU A 48 5.82 6.75 0.78
CA GLU A 48 6.10 6.12 2.07
C GLU A 48 5.46 4.74 2.21
N LEU A 49 4.24 4.55 1.69
CA LEU A 49 3.54 3.27 1.73
C LEU A 49 4.23 2.19 0.86
N TYR A 50 4.81 2.56 -0.28
CA TYR A 50 5.59 1.63 -1.11
C TYR A 50 6.97 1.31 -0.54
N MET A 51 7.60 2.27 0.15
CA MET A 51 8.94 2.10 0.71
C MET A 51 8.93 1.47 2.11
N ARG A 52 7.79 1.49 2.80
CA ARG A 52 7.66 0.94 4.15
C ARG A 52 7.77 -0.58 4.11
N VAL A 53 8.64 -1.11 4.95
CA VAL A 53 8.75 -2.56 5.17
C VAL A 53 7.44 -3.06 5.79
N PRO A 54 6.82 -4.12 5.26
CA PRO A 54 5.60 -4.68 5.83
C PRO A 54 5.78 -5.01 7.31
N THR A 55 4.77 -4.69 8.12
CA THR A 55 4.76 -5.07 9.53
C THR A 55 4.86 -6.60 9.65
N PRO A 56 5.74 -7.14 10.50
CA PRO A 56 5.82 -8.59 10.74
C PRO A 56 4.45 -9.15 11.12
N LEU A 57 4.09 -10.28 10.50
CA LEU A 57 2.83 -10.98 10.76
C LEU A 57 2.76 -11.41 12.23
N GLN A 58 1.82 -10.84 12.98
CA GLN A 58 1.42 -11.33 14.30
C GLN A 58 0.09 -12.05 14.17
N ILE A 59 0.16 -13.35 13.87
CA ILE A 59 -1.04 -14.17 13.69
C ILE A 59 -1.70 -14.40 15.05
N LYS A 60 -2.96 -14.00 15.19
CA LYS A 60 -3.76 -14.30 16.38
C LYS A 60 -4.34 -15.71 16.21
N THR A 61 -4.23 -16.54 17.24
CA THR A 61 -4.64 -17.96 17.23
C THR A 61 -6.16 -18.20 17.16
N LEU A 62 -6.95 -17.16 16.95
CA LEU A 62 -8.42 -17.17 16.80
C LEU A 62 -8.79 -17.00 15.31
N GLU A 63 -8.16 -17.77 14.43
CA GLU A 63 -8.59 -17.85 13.03
C GLU A 63 -9.92 -18.60 12.92
N ALA A 64 -10.89 -18.04 12.20
CA ALA A 64 -11.91 -18.89 11.61
C ALA A 64 -11.28 -19.80 10.56
N ARG A 65 -11.89 -20.97 10.36
CA ARG A 65 -11.47 -22.05 9.46
C ARG A 65 -11.61 -21.68 7.96
N PHE A 66 -11.22 -20.47 7.56
CA PHE A 66 -11.11 -20.14 6.16
C PHE A 66 -9.76 -20.68 5.67
N ASN A 67 -9.81 -21.63 4.73
CA ASN A 67 -8.60 -22.04 4.05
C ASN A 67 -8.25 -20.96 3.04
N ILE A 68 -7.02 -20.43 3.11
CA ILE A 68 -6.50 -19.50 2.12
C ILE A 68 -6.78 -20.00 0.71
N LEU A 69 -7.27 -19.11 -0.15
CA LEU A 69 -7.54 -19.38 -1.55
C LEU A 69 -6.58 -18.54 -2.37
N CYS A 70 -5.81 -19.18 -3.25
CA CYS A 70 -5.01 -18.46 -4.24
C CYS A 70 -5.77 -18.48 -5.57
N GLY A 71 -5.88 -17.31 -6.19
CA GLY A 71 -6.45 -17.19 -7.54
C GLY A 71 -5.49 -17.74 -8.60
N GLU A 72 -5.99 -17.89 -9.83
CA GLU A 72 -5.09 -17.83 -10.98
C GLU A 72 -4.53 -16.42 -11.02
N VAL A 73 -3.23 -16.26 -11.28
CA VAL A 73 -2.57 -14.95 -11.24
C VAL A 73 -2.50 -14.37 -12.66
N PRO A 74 -3.53 -13.67 -13.19
CA PRO A 74 -3.34 -12.82 -14.36
C PRO A 74 -2.48 -11.62 -13.94
N PRO A 75 -1.61 -11.11 -14.83
CA PRO A 75 -0.69 -10.01 -14.49
C PRO A 75 -1.43 -8.67 -14.42
N ALA A 76 -2.07 -8.41 -13.29
CA ALA A 76 -2.65 -7.10 -12.98
C ALA A 76 -2.15 -6.61 -11.62
N CYS A 77 -2.44 -7.30 -10.51
CA CYS A 77 -2.06 -6.82 -9.18
C CYS A 77 -0.60 -7.15 -8.81
N SER A 78 0.30 -6.16 -8.83
CA SER A 78 1.70 -6.36 -8.42
C SER A 78 1.84 -6.53 -6.90
N VAL A 79 2.85 -7.29 -6.47
CA VAL A 79 3.14 -7.45 -5.03
C VAL A 79 3.42 -6.10 -4.36
N ALA A 80 4.08 -5.16 -5.06
CA ALA A 80 4.39 -3.84 -4.52
C ALA A 80 3.13 -3.01 -4.26
N ASP A 81 2.21 -2.99 -5.22
CA ASP A 81 0.93 -2.29 -5.09
C ASP A 81 0.07 -2.90 -3.96
N ALA A 82 0.03 -4.24 -3.87
CA ALA A 82 -0.67 -4.93 -2.78
C ALA A 82 -0.08 -4.59 -1.41
N VAL A 83 1.26 -4.57 -1.30
CA VAL A 83 1.95 -4.18 -0.07
C VAL A 83 1.68 -2.72 0.31
N ALA A 84 1.63 -1.80 -0.65
CA ALA A 84 1.31 -0.40 -0.38
C ALA A 84 -0.08 -0.23 0.23
N CYS A 85 -1.07 -0.96 -0.31
CA CYS A 85 -2.42 -1.04 0.24
C CYS A 85 -2.44 -1.64 1.67
N SER A 86 -1.73 -2.74 1.88
CA SER A 86 -1.57 -3.35 3.21
C SER A 86 -0.97 -2.37 4.23
N ASN A 87 0.07 -1.62 3.84
CA ASN A 87 0.72 -0.63 4.68
C ASN A 87 -0.21 0.53 5.07
N PHE A 88 -1.13 0.92 4.18
CA PHE A 88 -2.17 1.89 4.48
C PHE A 88 -3.13 1.35 5.55
N LEU A 89 -3.67 0.15 5.34
CA LEU A 89 -4.60 -0.47 6.29
C LEU A 89 -3.95 -0.74 7.65
N ALA A 90 -2.67 -1.11 7.67
CA ALA A 90 -1.90 -1.26 8.89
C ALA A 90 -1.72 0.07 9.64
N ALA A 91 -1.50 1.19 8.93
CA ALA A 91 -1.37 2.51 9.53
C ALA A 91 -2.66 3.00 10.20
N LEU A 92 -3.82 2.51 9.78
CA LEU A 92 -5.11 2.78 10.42
C LEU A 92 -5.28 2.07 11.78
N GLY A 93 -4.44 1.07 12.10
CA GLY A 93 -4.42 0.41 13.39
C GLY A 93 -5.76 -0.23 13.77
N THR A 94 -6.34 0.21 14.88
CA THR A 94 -7.63 -0.27 15.42
C THR A 94 -8.85 0.44 14.85
N THR A 95 -8.68 1.27 13.80
CA THR A 95 -9.82 1.80 13.04
C THR A 95 -10.63 0.64 12.47
N ALA A 96 -11.96 0.74 12.50
CA ALA A 96 -12.85 -0.28 11.99
C ALA A 96 -12.85 -0.30 10.46
N CYS A 97 -12.45 -1.43 9.88
CA CYS A 97 -12.66 -1.75 8.48
C CYS A 97 -13.99 -2.53 8.38
N THR A 98 -15.05 -1.79 8.08
CA THR A 98 -16.43 -2.30 8.06
C THR A 98 -16.89 -2.56 6.63
N VAL A 99 -17.48 -3.73 6.41
CA VAL A 99 -18.20 -4.08 5.19
C VAL A 99 -19.70 -3.96 5.51
N ASN A 100 -20.34 -2.95 4.93
CA ASN A 100 -21.80 -2.82 4.95
C ASN A 100 -22.36 -3.43 3.66
N GLY A 101 -23.30 -4.37 3.77
CA GLY A 101 -23.73 -5.19 2.64
C GLY A 101 -22.81 -6.39 2.43
N GLU A 102 -22.60 -6.79 1.18
CA GLU A 102 -21.84 -7.99 0.82
C GLU A 102 -20.35 -7.73 0.66
N ASN A 103 -19.97 -6.69 -0.11
CA ASN A 103 -18.59 -6.40 -0.46
C ASN A 103 -18.29 -4.90 -0.42
N VAL A 104 -17.12 -4.51 0.09
CA VAL A 104 -16.65 -3.12 0.11
C VAL A 104 -15.17 -3.06 -0.24
N MET A 105 -14.79 -2.11 -1.09
CA MET A 105 -13.38 -1.79 -1.36
C MET A 105 -12.76 -1.09 -0.15
N PHE A 106 -11.62 -1.58 0.33
CA PHE A 106 -10.83 -0.97 1.39
C PHE A 106 -9.74 -0.05 0.86
N CYS A 107 -9.07 -0.42 -0.23
CA CYS A 107 -8.18 0.49 -0.95
C CYS A 107 -7.87 -0.04 -2.35
N THR A 108 -7.38 0.84 -3.20
CA THR A 108 -6.76 0.48 -4.48
C THR A 108 -5.36 1.08 -4.58
N ALA A 109 -4.48 0.41 -5.32
CA ALA A 109 -3.14 0.89 -5.61
C ALA A 109 -2.76 0.39 -7.00
N GLY A 110 -2.63 1.31 -7.97
CA GLY A 110 -2.53 0.90 -9.37
C GLY A 110 -3.69 -0.04 -9.77
N PRO A 111 -3.42 -1.18 -10.41
CA PRO A 111 -4.44 -2.18 -10.75
C PRO A 111 -4.83 -3.13 -9.60
N CYS A 112 -4.20 -3.03 -8.42
CA CYS A 112 -4.55 -3.86 -7.27
C CYS A 112 -5.78 -3.34 -6.55
N ASN A 113 -6.72 -4.25 -6.30
CA ASN A 113 -7.91 -4.03 -5.49
C ASN A 113 -7.80 -4.82 -4.18
N TRP A 114 -8.07 -4.15 -3.06
CA TRP A 114 -8.26 -4.77 -1.75
C TRP A 114 -9.68 -4.57 -1.29
N PHE A 115 -10.46 -5.65 -1.19
CA PHE A 115 -11.83 -5.57 -0.72
C PHE A 115 -12.13 -6.59 0.37
N GLY A 116 -13.13 -6.28 1.19
CA GLY A 116 -13.67 -7.15 2.21
C GLY A 116 -15.02 -7.72 1.81
N SER A 117 -15.25 -8.99 2.13
CA SER A 117 -16.53 -9.68 1.98
C SER A 117 -17.12 -10.02 3.34
N ASN A 118 -18.39 -9.67 3.54
CA ASN A 118 -19.16 -9.99 4.74
C ASN A 118 -19.74 -11.40 4.65
N ILE A 119 -19.28 -12.30 5.53
CA ILE A 119 -19.75 -13.69 5.59
C ILE A 119 -20.60 -13.97 6.84
N SER A 120 -21.03 -12.93 7.56
CA SER A 120 -21.80 -13.08 8.80
C SER A 120 -23.24 -13.55 8.60
N GLY A 121 -23.79 -13.38 7.39
CA GLY A 121 -25.23 -13.49 7.11
C GLY A 121 -26.06 -12.31 7.63
N GLY A 122 -25.44 -11.34 8.30
CA GLY A 122 -26.05 -10.10 8.76
C GLY A 122 -25.77 -8.91 7.83
N PRO A 123 -26.30 -7.71 8.15
CA PRO A 123 -26.21 -6.53 7.30
C PRO A 123 -24.80 -5.94 7.21
N SER A 124 -23.92 -6.27 8.16
CA SER A 124 -22.53 -5.80 8.17
C SER A 124 -21.60 -6.75 8.94
N ALA A 125 -20.32 -6.64 8.63
CA ALA A 125 -19.21 -7.27 9.34
C ALA A 125 -18.05 -6.28 9.48
N SER A 126 -17.23 -6.42 10.52
CA SER A 126 -16.18 -5.45 10.81
C SER A 126 -15.01 -6.09 11.54
N SER A 127 -13.80 -5.66 11.21
CA SER A 127 -12.57 -6.00 11.94
C SER A 127 -11.67 -4.77 12.00
N PHE A 128 -10.60 -4.82 12.79
CA PHE A 128 -9.62 -3.73 12.77
C PHE A 128 -8.87 -3.73 11.44
N CYS A 129 -8.59 -2.56 10.89
CA CYS A 129 -7.85 -2.45 9.63
C CYS A 129 -6.45 -3.07 9.71
N SER A 130 -5.81 -3.07 10.87
CA SER A 130 -4.58 -3.83 11.13
C SER A 130 -4.77 -5.36 11.04
N ASP A 131 -5.91 -5.89 11.46
CA ASP A 131 -6.23 -7.33 11.32
C ASP A 131 -6.57 -7.69 9.86
N VAL A 132 -7.23 -6.78 9.13
CA VAL A 132 -7.46 -6.89 7.68
C VAL A 132 -6.12 -6.91 6.92
N ALA A 133 -5.22 -5.97 7.22
CA ALA A 133 -3.88 -5.92 6.65
C ALA A 133 -3.10 -7.22 6.93
N THR A 134 -3.17 -7.73 8.15
CA THR A 134 -2.51 -8.98 8.54
C THR A 134 -3.07 -10.17 7.76
N GLY A 135 -4.40 -10.28 7.60
CA GLY A 135 -5.04 -11.32 6.80
C GLY A 135 -4.61 -11.28 5.33
N GLY A 136 -4.58 -10.09 4.72
CA GLY A 136 -4.11 -9.91 3.35
C GLY A 136 -2.60 -10.12 3.19
N ASN A 137 -1.78 -9.84 4.21
CA ASN A 137 -0.35 -10.18 4.17
C ASN A 137 -0.11 -11.70 4.11
N VAL A 138 -1.01 -12.53 4.63
CA VAL A 138 -0.94 -13.98 4.41
C VAL A 138 -1.17 -14.31 2.94
N VAL A 139 -2.11 -13.63 2.27
CA VAL A 139 -2.34 -13.75 0.81
C VAL A 139 -1.10 -13.33 0.03
N ILE A 140 -0.53 -12.14 0.30
CA ILE A 140 0.69 -11.65 -0.35
C ILE A 140 1.83 -12.67 -0.24
N ASN A 141 2.06 -13.21 0.95
CA ASN A 141 3.19 -14.11 1.18
C ASN A 141 2.98 -15.51 0.59
N THR A 142 1.73 -15.96 0.45
CA THR A 142 1.41 -17.35 0.06
C THR A 142 1.00 -17.48 -1.40
N CYS A 143 0.26 -16.52 -1.94
CA CYS A 143 -0.39 -16.59 -3.25
C CYS A 143 0.31 -15.76 -4.34
N GLN A 144 1.51 -15.26 -4.07
CA GLN A 144 2.28 -14.52 -5.07
C GLN A 144 2.95 -15.44 -6.11
N GLY A 145 3.05 -14.94 -7.35
CA GLY A 145 3.75 -15.60 -8.46
C GLY A 145 4.14 -14.59 -9.55
N ASN A 146 5.36 -14.70 -10.09
CA ASN A 146 5.89 -13.80 -11.13
C ASN A 146 5.83 -12.29 -10.78
N GLY A 147 5.85 -11.92 -9.49
CA GLY A 147 5.76 -10.53 -9.03
C GLY A 147 4.32 -9.99 -8.87
N PHE A 148 3.32 -10.85 -9.07
CA PHE A 148 1.91 -10.54 -8.92
C PHE A 148 1.28 -11.38 -7.80
N VAL A 149 0.09 -10.99 -7.33
CA VAL A 149 -0.65 -11.69 -6.28
C VAL A 149 -2.14 -11.68 -6.59
N ASP A 150 -2.80 -12.82 -6.36
CA ASP A 150 -4.25 -12.95 -6.37
C ASP A 150 -4.68 -13.97 -5.31
N GLY A 151 -5.62 -13.62 -4.45
CA GLY A 151 -6.19 -14.57 -3.50
C GLY A 151 -7.01 -13.93 -2.40
N ALA A 152 -7.46 -14.78 -1.48
CA ALA A 152 -8.29 -14.39 -0.36
C ALA A 152 -7.87 -15.12 0.92
N ASN A 153 -8.06 -14.46 2.06
CA ASN A 153 -7.91 -15.04 3.39
C ASN A 153 -8.87 -14.38 4.39
N ALA A 154 -9.13 -15.01 5.54
CA ALA A 154 -9.81 -14.34 6.63
C ALA A 154 -8.96 -13.20 7.21
N ALA A 155 -9.61 -12.15 7.73
CA ALA A 155 -8.92 -11.15 8.55
C ALA A 155 -8.38 -11.80 9.85
N ASN A 156 -7.21 -11.39 10.32
CA ASN A 156 -6.47 -12.06 11.43
C ASN A 156 -7.18 -12.06 12.79
N GLY A 157 -8.08 -11.10 13.05
CA GLY A 157 -8.95 -11.07 14.24
C GLY A 157 -10.39 -11.54 13.98
N ASN A 158 -10.66 -12.01 12.75
CA ASN A 158 -11.93 -12.33 12.10
C ASN A 158 -13.24 -11.88 12.78
N GLY A 159 -13.75 -10.71 12.39
CA GLY A 159 -15.13 -10.27 12.65
C GLY A 159 -16.09 -10.62 11.51
N ASN A 160 -16.07 -11.88 11.04
CA ASN A 160 -16.81 -12.39 9.88
C ASN A 160 -16.44 -11.71 8.54
N LEU A 161 -15.14 -11.49 8.31
CA LEU A 161 -14.61 -10.84 7.12
C LEU A 161 -13.58 -11.70 6.38
N ILE A 162 -13.81 -11.87 5.08
CA ILE A 162 -12.80 -12.35 4.14
C ILE A 162 -12.18 -11.15 3.43
N VAL A 163 -10.86 -11.11 3.35
CA VAL A 163 -10.08 -10.10 2.62
C VAL A 163 -9.63 -10.72 1.32
N THR A 164 -9.91 -10.04 0.22
CA THR A 164 -9.51 -10.47 -1.12
C THR A 164 -8.59 -9.42 -1.74
N ILE A 165 -7.52 -9.91 -2.38
CA ILE A 165 -6.58 -9.13 -3.19
C ILE A 165 -6.69 -9.66 -4.61
N SER A 166 -7.05 -8.79 -5.55
CA SER A 166 -7.14 -9.16 -6.96
C SER A 166 -6.72 -8.02 -7.87
N GLY A 167 -6.37 -8.33 -9.11
CA GLY A 167 -6.16 -7.33 -10.15
C GLY A 167 -7.46 -6.91 -10.83
N GLU A 168 -7.54 -5.66 -11.26
CA GLU A 168 -8.54 -5.24 -12.25
C GLU A 168 -8.17 -5.82 -13.63
N SER A 169 -9.12 -6.47 -14.29
CA SER A 169 -8.97 -7.11 -15.61
C SER A 169 -9.35 -6.18 -16.76
#